data_AF-A0A933CAY2-F1
#
_entry.id   AF-A0A933CAY2-F1
#
_cell.length_a   1.000
_cell.length_b   1.000
_cell.length_c   1.000
_cell.angle_alpha   90.00
_cell.angle_beta   90.00
_cell.angle_gamma   90.00
#
_symmetry.space_group_name_H-M   'P 1'
#
loop_
_entity.id
_entity.type
_entity.pdbx_description
1 polymer ?
#
loop_
_entity_poly.entity_id
_entity_poly.type
_entity_poly.pdbx_seq_one_letter_code
_entity_poly.pdbx_strand_id
1 'polypeptide(L)'
;MTKKLKRLDCKASKGFTLIEMMVVIAIIAALASFGLPKYKKAMQRAKMVDAVNALSVAASRAELNCTENNALGDIPKLAHKPSGYSAITAIGTVNCTAAAGFKFKVTSEGGNIPTLCIRPGSIDTENIAFEFGAVLGTTGLVRSDIPAVNMHGSWVCD
;
A
#
# COMPACT_ATOMS: atom_id res chain seq x y z
N MET A 1 16.43 80.39 1.05
CA MET A 1 16.87 78.98 1.12
C MET A 1 16.00 78.14 0.19
N THR A 2 16.48 77.87 -1.03
CA THR A 2 15.77 77.05 -2.04
C THR A 2 16.01 75.57 -1.76
N LYS A 3 15.03 74.88 -1.17
CA LYS A 3 15.09 73.42 -0.99
C LYS A 3 14.92 72.73 -2.36
N LYS A 4 15.99 72.09 -2.85
CA LYS A 4 15.94 71.13 -3.96
C LYS A 4 15.02 69.96 -3.57
N LEU A 5 13.90 69.79 -4.29
CA LEU A 5 13.04 68.63 -4.15
C LEU A 5 13.69 67.43 -4.86
N LYS A 6 14.19 66.49 -4.06
CA LYS A 6 14.72 65.20 -4.50
C LYS A 6 13.52 64.38 -5.02
N ARG A 7 13.44 64.16 -6.34
CA ARG A 7 12.41 63.28 -6.92
C ARG A 7 12.64 61.87 -6.39
N LEU A 8 11.64 61.33 -5.70
CA LEU A 8 11.64 59.92 -5.28
C LEU A 8 11.43 59.08 -6.54
N ASP A 9 12.48 58.35 -6.92
CA ASP A 9 12.45 57.39 -8.01
C ASP A 9 11.43 56.30 -7.64
N CYS A 10 10.29 56.26 -8.34
CA CYS A 10 9.33 55.17 -8.23
C CYS A 10 9.97 53.96 -8.91
N LYS A 11 10.60 53.11 -8.11
CA LYS A 11 11.11 51.82 -8.55
C LYS A 11 9.93 51.06 -9.14
N ALA A 12 9.89 50.91 -10.47
CA ALA A 12 8.83 50.21 -11.16
C ALA A 12 8.71 48.81 -10.55
N SER A 13 7.61 48.57 -9.83
CA SER A 13 7.25 47.25 -9.36
C SER A 13 7.09 46.37 -10.59
N LYS A 14 8.07 45.48 -10.83
CA LYS A 14 7.95 44.42 -11.84
C LYS A 14 6.94 43.41 -11.29
N GLY A 15 5.66 43.72 -11.48
CA GLY A 15 4.56 42.81 -11.19
C GLY A 15 4.56 41.65 -12.17
N PHE A 16 4.26 40.45 -11.67
CA PHE A 16 4.02 39.26 -12.48
C PHE A 16 2.82 39.53 -13.39
N THR A 17 2.96 39.26 -14.69
CA THR A 17 1.88 39.57 -15.63
C THR A 17 0.81 38.48 -15.59
N LEU A 18 -0.46 38.84 -15.80
CA LEU A 18 -1.56 37.86 -15.82
C LEU A 18 -1.37 36.82 -16.93
N ILE A 19 -0.79 37.24 -18.05
CA ILE A 19 -0.43 36.34 -19.15
C ILE A 19 0.67 35.35 -18.78
N GLU A 20 1.62 35.75 -17.93
CA GLU A 20 2.69 34.86 -17.44
C GLU A 20 2.09 33.77 -16.54
N MET A 21 1.13 34.11 -15.70
CA MET A 21 0.40 33.09 -14.92
C MET A 21 -0.46 32.18 -15.79
N MET A 22 -1.08 32.68 -16.87
CA MET A 22 -1.87 31.86 -17.80
C MET A 22 -1.04 30.80 -18.53
N VAL A 23 0.16 31.16 -18.98
CA VAL A 23 1.05 30.19 -19.64
C VAL A 23 1.60 29.18 -18.64
N VAL A 24 1.95 29.61 -17.42
CA VAL A 24 2.46 28.71 -16.38
C VAL A 24 1.41 27.66 -15.99
N ILE A 25 0.15 28.06 -15.75
CA ILE A 25 -0.91 27.09 -15.42
C ILE A 25 -1.18 26.12 -16.58
N ALA A 26 -1.07 26.57 -17.83
CA ALA A 26 -1.26 25.71 -19.00
C ALA A 26 -0.20 24.61 -19.07
N ILE A 27 1.06 24.94 -18.82
CA ILE A 27 2.17 23.97 -18.81
C ILE A 27 2.04 23.01 -17.62
N ILE A 28 1.72 23.51 -16.42
CA ILE A 28 1.51 22.67 -15.23
C ILE A 28 0.34 21.69 -15.46
N ALA A 29 -0.76 22.13 -16.09
CA ALA A 29 -1.89 21.27 -16.41
C ALA A 29 -1.51 20.14 -17.38
N ALA A 30 -0.72 20.44 -18.41
CA ALA A 30 -0.23 19.43 -19.35
C ALA A 30 0.67 18.38 -18.65
N LEU A 31 1.60 18.82 -17.80
CA LEU A 31 2.48 17.92 -17.04
C LEU A 31 1.72 17.10 -15.99
N ALA A 32 0.77 17.72 -15.29
CA ALA A 32 -0.03 17.07 -14.26
C ALA A 32 -0.89 15.92 -14.82
N SER A 33 -1.43 16.10 -16.03
CA SER A 33 -2.22 15.07 -16.74
C SER A 33 -1.46 13.74 -16.89
N PHE A 34 -0.17 13.79 -17.23
CA PHE A 34 0.66 12.59 -17.36
C PHE A 34 1.33 12.16 -16.04
N GLY A 35 1.66 13.11 -15.16
CA GLY A 35 2.40 12.87 -13.92
C GLY A 35 1.56 12.24 -12.80
N LEU A 36 0.35 12.76 -12.57
CA LEU A 36 -0.53 12.31 -11.49
C LEU A 36 -0.92 10.82 -11.57
N PRO A 37 -1.32 10.24 -12.72
CA PRO A 37 -1.69 8.83 -12.75
C PRO A 37 -0.50 7.91 -12.46
N LYS A 38 0.72 8.29 -12.89
CA LYS A 38 1.94 7.52 -12.62
C LYS A 38 2.30 7.54 -11.13
N TYR A 39 2.24 8.72 -10.52
CA TYR A 39 2.51 8.88 -9.08
C TYR A 39 1.54 8.07 -8.21
N LYS A 40 0.24 8.10 -8.53
CA LYS A 40 -0.78 7.32 -7.83
C LYS A 40 -0.51 5.81 -7.89
N LYS A 41 -0.14 5.28 -9.06
CA LYS A 41 0.22 3.86 -9.22
C LYS A 41 1.48 3.47 -8.44
N ALA A 42 2.50 4.33 -8.42
CA ALA A 42 3.72 4.08 -7.65
C ALA A 42 3.43 4.03 -6.14
N MET A 43 2.61 4.96 -5.63
CA MET A 43 2.17 4.96 -4.24
C MET A 43 1.33 3.74 -3.87
N GLN A 44 0.45 3.28 -4.77
CA GLN A 44 -0.32 2.05 -4.56
C GLN A 44 0.61 0.83 -4.46
N ARG A 45 1.63 0.72 -5.31
CA ARG A 45 2.62 -0.36 -5.25
C ARG A 45 3.42 -0.33 -3.95
N ALA A 46 3.86 0.85 -3.50
CA ALA A 46 4.57 0.99 -2.23
C ALA A 46 3.74 0.47 -1.05
N LYS A 47 2.44 0.82 -1.01
CA LYS A 47 1.51 0.31 0.02
C LYS A 47 1.31 -1.21 -0.03
N MET A 48 1.24 -1.78 -1.23
CA MET A 48 1.13 -3.24 -1.40
C MET A 48 2.37 -3.95 -0.88
N VAL A 49 3.58 -3.44 -1.17
CA VAL A 49 4.83 -4.02 -0.67
C VAL A 49 4.90 -3.98 0.86
N ASP A 50 4.52 -2.86 1.47
CA ASP A 50 4.43 -2.73 2.93
C ASP A 50 3.45 -3.75 3.54
N ALA A 51 2.28 -3.91 2.92
CA ALA A 51 1.28 -4.88 3.35
C ALA A 51 1.74 -6.35 3.22
N VAL A 52 2.43 -6.71 2.13
CA VAL A 52 3.02 -8.04 1.95
C VAL A 52 4.08 -8.31 3.02
N ASN A 53 4.94 -7.32 3.31
CA ASN A 53 5.94 -7.44 4.38
C ASN A 53 5.31 -7.60 5.76
N ALA A 54 4.24 -6.86 6.05
CA ALA A 54 3.52 -6.98 7.32
C ALA A 54 2.88 -8.37 7.47
N LEU A 55 2.29 -8.91 6.40
CA LEU A 55 1.71 -10.25 6.37
C LEU A 55 2.77 -11.36 6.51
N SER A 56 3.92 -11.23 5.85
CA SER A 56 5.01 -12.21 5.95
C SER A 56 5.59 -12.26 7.36
N VAL A 57 5.80 -11.11 8.00
CA VAL A 57 6.26 -11.04 9.39
C VAL A 57 5.21 -11.66 10.34
N ALA A 58 3.92 -11.41 10.12
CA ALA A 58 2.86 -12.04 10.91
C ALA A 58 2.85 -13.56 10.75
N ALA A 59 3.04 -14.05 9.53
CA ALA A 59 3.11 -15.47 9.22
C ALA A 59 4.33 -16.16 9.86
N SER A 60 5.53 -15.59 9.75
CA SER A 60 6.72 -16.17 10.39
C SER A 60 6.61 -16.19 11.91
N ARG A 61 6.02 -15.15 12.52
CA ARG A 61 5.77 -15.14 13.97
C ARG A 61 4.75 -16.19 14.38
N ALA A 62 3.70 -16.37 13.57
CA ALA A 62 2.69 -17.38 13.79
C ALA A 62 3.28 -18.79 13.73
N GLU A 63 4.18 -19.04 12.79
CA GLU A 63 4.90 -20.32 12.65
C GLU A 63 5.80 -20.62 13.85
N LEU A 64 6.59 -19.63 14.29
CA LEU A 64 7.42 -19.77 15.50
C LEU A 64 6.57 -20.09 16.72
N ASN A 65 5.51 -19.33 16.96
CA ASN A 65 4.66 -19.51 18.14
C ASN A 65 3.88 -20.82 18.11
N CYS A 66 3.44 -21.26 16.91
CA CYS A 66 2.85 -22.57 16.73
C CYS A 66 3.84 -23.71 17.03
N THR A 67 5.12 -23.53 16.71
CA THR A 67 6.15 -24.53 17.00
C THR A 67 6.48 -24.57 18.49
N GLU A 68 6.58 -23.41 19.15
CA GLU A 68 6.99 -23.30 20.55
C GLU A 68 5.85 -23.62 21.53
N ASN A 69 4.65 -23.08 21.27
CA ASN A 69 3.55 -23.06 22.24
C ASN A 69 2.30 -23.78 21.74
N ASN A 70 2.33 -24.35 20.53
CA ASN A 70 1.15 -24.95 19.87
C ASN A 70 -0.07 -24.00 19.87
N ALA A 71 0.18 -22.69 19.80
CA ALA A 71 -0.82 -21.65 19.85
C ALA A 71 -0.40 -20.43 19.02
N LEU A 72 -1.38 -19.71 18.46
CA LEU A 72 -1.13 -18.50 17.67
C LEU A 72 -1.05 -17.22 18.50
N GLY A 73 -1.75 -17.15 19.64
CA GLY A 73 -1.86 -15.92 20.42
C GLY A 73 -2.43 -14.73 19.63
N ASP A 74 -2.14 -13.50 20.07
CA ASP A 74 -2.60 -12.24 19.47
C ASP A 74 -1.72 -11.74 18.30
N ILE A 75 -1.01 -12.62 17.61
CA ILE A 75 -0.02 -12.25 16.56
C ILE A 75 -0.56 -11.30 15.47
N PRO A 76 -1.82 -11.41 15.00
CA PRO A 76 -2.39 -10.44 14.06
C PRO A 76 -2.42 -9.00 14.61
N LYS A 77 -2.56 -8.83 15.92
CA LYS A 77 -2.63 -7.51 16.59
C LYS A 77 -1.25 -6.92 16.88
N LEU A 78 -0.21 -7.77 16.94
CA LEU A 78 1.17 -7.37 17.21
C LEU A 78 1.97 -7.05 15.94
N ALA A 79 1.38 -7.28 14.77
CA ALA A 79 2.00 -6.96 13.49
C ALA A 79 1.81 -5.48 13.14
N HIS A 80 2.78 -4.93 12.40
CA HIS A 80 2.69 -3.57 11.89
C HIS A 80 1.42 -3.39 11.04
N LYS A 81 0.66 -2.32 11.30
CA LYS A 81 -0.47 -1.92 10.44
C LYS A 81 0.07 -1.22 9.19
N PRO A 82 -0.08 -1.81 7.99
CA PRO A 82 0.45 -1.21 6.78
C PRO A 82 -0.34 0.04 6.39
N SER A 83 0.34 0.99 5.75
CA SER A 83 -0.26 2.28 5.39
C SER A 83 -1.34 2.11 4.31
N GLY A 84 -2.57 2.57 4.59
CA GLY A 84 -3.72 2.41 3.70
C GLY A 84 -4.46 1.07 3.82
N TYR A 85 -4.10 0.27 4.83
CA TYR A 85 -4.72 -1.00 5.15
C TYR A 85 -5.19 -1.03 6.60
N SER A 86 -6.25 -1.78 6.88
CA SER A 86 -6.70 -2.07 8.24
C SER A 86 -5.68 -2.94 8.97
N ALA A 87 -5.85 -3.07 10.29
CA ALA A 87 -5.04 -4.00 11.08
C ALA A 87 -5.12 -5.43 10.52
N ILE A 88 -4.06 -6.21 10.71
CA ILE A 88 -4.03 -7.61 10.30
C ILE A 88 -5.06 -8.38 11.11
N THR A 89 -5.87 -9.19 10.43
CA THR A 89 -6.89 -10.04 11.06
C THR A 89 -6.76 -11.47 10.59
N ALA A 90 -7.17 -12.40 11.44
CA ALA A 90 -7.32 -13.80 11.09
C ALA A 90 -8.46 -14.00 10.08
N ILE A 91 -8.34 -15.02 9.23
CA ILE A 91 -9.39 -15.49 8.32
C ILE A 91 -9.76 -16.92 8.69
N GLY A 92 -11.05 -17.16 8.94
CA GLY A 92 -11.54 -18.49 9.29
C GLY A 92 -10.94 -19.08 10.56
N THR A 93 -10.97 -20.40 10.69
CA THR A 93 -10.36 -21.12 11.82
C THR A 93 -8.84 -21.08 11.70
N VAL A 94 -8.18 -20.62 12.76
CA VAL A 94 -6.72 -20.48 12.81
C VAL A 94 -6.18 -21.55 13.75
N ASN A 95 -5.46 -22.52 13.21
CA ASN A 95 -4.88 -23.62 13.99
C ASN A 95 -3.41 -23.80 13.64
N CYS A 96 -2.64 -24.42 14.53
CA CYS A 96 -1.22 -24.73 14.30
C CYS A 96 -0.98 -25.98 13.43
N THR A 97 -2.00 -26.43 12.69
CA THR A 97 -1.93 -27.62 11.82
C THR A 97 -1.47 -27.25 10.42
N ALA A 98 -0.44 -27.92 9.91
CA ALA A 98 0.34 -27.48 8.76
C ALA A 98 -0.47 -27.28 7.45
N ALA A 99 -1.42 -28.16 7.11
CA ALA A 99 -2.07 -28.13 5.78
C ALA A 99 -3.18 -27.06 5.59
N ALA A 100 -3.72 -26.49 6.67
CA ALA A 100 -4.78 -25.48 6.63
C ALA A 100 -4.52 -24.29 7.57
N GLY A 101 -3.33 -24.24 8.18
CA GLY A 101 -3.03 -23.62 9.47
C GLY A 101 -3.57 -22.22 9.74
N PHE A 102 -2.73 -21.21 9.61
CA PHE A 102 -3.08 -19.82 9.91
C PHE A 102 -3.28 -19.01 8.63
N LYS A 103 -4.36 -18.24 8.58
CA LYS A 103 -4.67 -17.36 7.45
C LYS A 103 -4.81 -15.95 7.98
N PHE A 104 -4.11 -15.00 7.36
CA PHE A 104 -4.19 -13.59 7.74
C PHE A 104 -4.62 -12.74 6.55
N LYS A 105 -5.43 -11.70 6.81
CA LYS A 105 -5.80 -10.67 5.84
C LYS A 105 -5.49 -9.28 6.35
N VAL A 106 -5.24 -8.40 5.40
CA VAL A 106 -5.29 -6.94 5.55
C VAL A 106 -6.29 -6.38 4.55
N THR A 107 -7.32 -5.71 5.07
CA THR A 107 -8.36 -5.10 4.25
C THR A 107 -7.92 -3.71 3.80
N SER A 108 -8.16 -3.36 2.55
CA SER A 108 -7.89 -2.01 2.05
C SER A 108 -8.75 -0.96 2.74
N GLU A 109 -8.16 0.14 3.22
CA GLU A 109 -8.91 1.30 3.75
C GLU A 109 -9.40 2.24 2.64
N GLY A 110 -9.00 1.99 1.39
CA GLY A 110 -9.50 2.70 0.21
C GLY A 110 -9.70 1.75 -0.95
N GLY A 111 -10.86 1.80 -1.62
CA GLY A 111 -11.27 0.84 -2.66
C GLY A 111 -10.44 0.80 -3.96
N ASN A 112 -9.28 1.47 -3.99
CA ASN A 112 -8.37 1.49 -5.14
C ASN A 112 -7.09 0.64 -4.93
N ILE A 113 -6.96 -0.06 -3.80
CA ILE A 113 -5.90 -1.04 -3.52
C ILE A 113 -6.54 -2.38 -3.14
N PRO A 114 -5.96 -3.52 -3.54
CA PRO A 114 -6.51 -4.83 -3.23
C PRO A 114 -6.39 -5.14 -1.73
N THR A 115 -7.38 -5.83 -1.17
CA THR A 115 -7.23 -6.61 0.06
C THR A 115 -6.24 -7.72 -0.19
N LEU A 116 -5.32 -7.94 0.75
CA LEU A 116 -4.26 -8.96 0.64
C LEU A 116 -4.41 -9.99 1.75
N CYS A 117 -4.07 -11.23 1.45
CA CYS A 117 -4.04 -12.31 2.43
C CYS A 117 -2.86 -13.25 2.22
N ILE A 118 -2.52 -13.97 3.29
CA ILE A 118 -1.46 -14.98 3.30
C ILE A 118 -1.98 -16.26 3.95
N ARG A 119 -1.54 -17.41 3.44
CA ARG A 119 -1.77 -18.74 4.02
C ARG A 119 -0.53 -19.62 3.84
N PRO A 120 -0.35 -20.68 4.64
CA PRO A 120 0.59 -21.74 4.31
C PRO A 120 0.15 -22.40 2.98
N GLY A 121 1.14 -22.64 2.12
CA GLY A 121 1.06 -23.41 0.89
C GLY A 121 1.48 -24.86 1.08
N SER A 122 1.74 -25.58 -0.01
CA SER A 122 2.18 -26.99 0.03
C SER A 122 3.47 -27.17 0.86
N ILE A 123 3.44 -28.17 1.74
CA ILE A 123 4.55 -28.53 2.64
C ILE A 123 5.32 -29.67 2.00
N ASP A 124 6.54 -29.41 1.55
CA ASP A 124 7.56 -30.46 1.52
C ASP A 124 8.18 -30.51 2.92
N THR A 125 8.57 -31.68 3.41
CA THR A 125 8.97 -31.96 4.81
C THR A 125 10.10 -31.07 5.39
N GLU A 126 10.67 -30.18 4.60
CA GLU A 126 11.73 -29.24 5.00
C GLU A 126 11.37 -27.75 4.83
N ASN A 127 10.24 -27.40 4.18
CA ASN A 127 9.86 -26.00 3.93
C ASN A 127 8.34 -25.78 3.93
N ILE A 128 7.89 -24.75 4.67
CA ILE A 128 6.53 -24.20 4.53
C ILE A 128 6.58 -23.10 3.47
N ALA A 129 5.99 -23.34 2.29
CA ALA A 129 5.77 -22.27 1.32
C ALA A 129 4.68 -21.32 1.82
N PHE A 130 4.79 -20.01 1.57
CA PHE A 130 3.71 -19.06 1.81
C PHE A 130 3.06 -18.66 0.51
N GLU A 131 1.72 -18.76 0.46
CA GLU A 131 0.94 -18.37 -0.70
C GLU A 131 0.19 -17.06 -0.40
N PHE A 132 0.31 -16.10 -1.31
CA PHE A 132 -0.34 -14.80 -1.22
C PHE A 132 -1.59 -14.76 -2.11
N GLY A 133 -2.69 -14.25 -1.55
CA GLY A 133 -3.93 -13.97 -2.26
C GLY A 133 -4.24 -12.46 -2.29
N ALA A 134 -5.00 -12.03 -3.29
CA ALA A 134 -5.42 -10.63 -3.44
C ALA A 134 -6.84 -10.52 -4.01
N VAL A 135 -7.64 -9.58 -3.49
CA VAL A 135 -9.02 -9.31 -3.95
C VAL A 135 -9.24 -7.80 -4.06
N LEU A 136 -9.77 -7.31 -5.19
CA LEU A 136 -10.16 -5.90 -5.35
C LEU A 136 -11.65 -5.72 -5.02
N GLY A 137 -11.94 -4.92 -4.00
CA GLY A 137 -13.31 -4.65 -3.53
C GLY A 137 -13.88 -5.76 -2.63
N THR A 138 -15.14 -5.61 -2.21
CA THR A 138 -15.88 -6.59 -1.39
C THR A 138 -16.44 -7.76 -2.19
N THR A 139 -16.18 -7.78 -3.50
CA THR A 139 -16.79 -8.70 -4.46
C THR A 139 -15.73 -9.48 -5.23
N GLY A 140 -14.86 -10.25 -4.54
CA GLY A 140 -14.14 -11.44 -5.06
C GLY A 140 -13.35 -11.39 -6.38
N LEU A 141 -13.23 -10.25 -7.08
CA LEU A 141 -12.62 -10.19 -8.41
C LEU A 141 -11.10 -10.06 -8.28
N VAL A 142 -10.39 -11.14 -8.62
CA VAL A 142 -8.93 -11.16 -8.80
C VAL A 142 -8.61 -10.50 -10.14
N ARG A 143 -7.89 -9.37 -10.15
CA ARG A 143 -7.40 -8.78 -11.40
C ARG A 143 -5.97 -9.22 -11.71
N SER A 144 -5.71 -9.48 -12.99
CA SER A 144 -4.41 -9.85 -13.56
C SER A 144 -3.43 -8.66 -13.72
N ASP A 145 -3.80 -7.44 -13.32
CA ASP A 145 -2.99 -6.22 -13.41
C ASP A 145 -2.22 -5.89 -12.12
N ILE A 146 -2.38 -6.71 -11.07
CA ILE A 146 -1.59 -6.66 -9.84
C ILE A 146 -0.18 -7.20 -10.17
N PRO A 147 0.91 -6.45 -9.88
CA PRO A 147 2.26 -6.93 -10.16
C PRO A 147 2.46 -8.28 -9.47
N ALA A 148 2.82 -9.30 -10.25
CA ALA A 148 3.00 -10.67 -9.82
C ALA A 148 4.00 -10.76 -8.66
N VAL A 149 3.48 -10.80 -7.43
CA VAL A 149 4.17 -11.43 -6.31
C VAL A 149 3.95 -12.93 -6.48
N ASN A 150 4.79 -13.60 -7.29
CA ASN A 150 4.86 -15.05 -7.50
C ASN A 150 3.68 -15.85 -6.91
N MET A 151 2.49 -15.65 -7.50
CA MET A 151 1.23 -16.19 -7.01
C MET A 151 1.10 -17.63 -7.53
N HIS A 152 1.82 -18.56 -6.91
CA HIS A 152 1.57 -19.98 -7.11
C HIS A 152 0.22 -20.31 -6.46
N GLY A 153 -0.86 -20.24 -7.24
CA GLY A 153 -2.23 -20.59 -6.82
C GLY A 153 -3.10 -19.38 -6.46
N SER A 154 -4.03 -19.02 -7.34
CA SER A 154 -5.03 -17.98 -7.06
C SER A 154 -6.05 -18.50 -6.04
N TRP A 155 -5.88 -18.12 -4.78
CA TRP A 155 -6.90 -18.29 -3.74
C TRP A 155 -7.45 -16.93 -3.34
N VAL A 156 -8.77 -16.86 -3.24
CA VAL A 156 -9.50 -15.65 -2.85
C VAL A 156 -9.44 -15.52 -1.34
N CYS A 157 -9.29 -14.29 -0.83
CA CYS A 157 -9.24 -14.00 0.60
C CYS A 157 -10.63 -14.15 1.26
N ASP A 158 -11.20 -15.34 1.24
CA ASP A 158 -12.46 -15.70 1.92
C ASP A 158 -12.23 -16.32 3.31
#